data_AF-A0A432DTU6-F1
#
_entry.id   AF-A0A432DTU6-F1
#
_cell.length_a   1.000
_cell.length_b   1.000
_cell.length_c   1.000
_cell.angle_alpha   90.00
_cell.angle_beta   90.00
_cell.angle_gamma   90.00
#
_symmetry.space_group_name_H-M   'P 1'
#
loop_
_entity.id
_entity.type
_entity.pdbx_description
1 polymer ?
#
loop_
_entity_poly.entity_id
_entity_poly.type
_entity_poly.pdbx_seq_one_letter_code
_entity_poly.pdbx_strand_id
1 'polypeptide(L)'
;MRIFKILTVIIILLGGAYAASMYYLVDESKNFTIEKEIDYPVDKVFAQFNNLQNFTRWNNFFTSSQSIDIDYYTPYEGQGSSISYVDPKNDTDGEMFIRYENPNKTLKYQLFEDENENPTLVDVKFKPLSAEKTKITWYVHTPKLSVWRRVENFWTEDRFAENINKSMVNLKNSLGNKVEKDNQMAAIKYDSLMVENEEDKLLLGINVSTSNKKDALYKNIVMNYNKVYNFVTMDLGKRDDEFGYPILMTDADNYKDKEVSYFLGIPLSKKIGVSDNNFNFRSVNPSQNYVMYYKGSYEGRIKAIQQLIQKAKKDEMRFGDIRQTFIERPMEGQVVNMKLSLSVYK
;
A
#
# COMPACT_ATOMS: atom_id res chain seq x y z
N MET A 1 -25.63 -7.90 -57.16
CA MET A 1 -26.98 -7.90 -56.53
C MET A 1 -27.36 -9.22 -55.84
N ARG A 2 -27.28 -10.41 -56.48
CA ARG A 2 -27.69 -11.68 -55.84
C ARG A 2 -26.87 -12.07 -54.61
N ILE A 3 -25.54 -11.92 -54.67
CA ILE A 3 -24.64 -12.21 -53.55
C ILE A 3 -24.92 -11.30 -52.34
N PHE A 4 -25.18 -10.01 -52.60
CA PHE A 4 -25.61 -9.07 -51.55
C PHE A 4 -26.91 -9.50 -50.88
N LYS A 5 -27.92 -9.93 -51.64
CA LYS A 5 -29.18 -10.44 -51.06
C LYS A 5 -28.96 -11.69 -50.19
N ILE A 6 -28.09 -12.61 -50.64
CA ILE A 6 -27.76 -13.82 -49.87
C ILE A 6 -27.01 -13.47 -48.58
N LEU A 7 -26.01 -12.58 -48.66
CA LEU A 7 -25.29 -12.08 -47.48
C LEU A 7 -26.22 -11.39 -46.48
N THR A 8 -27.17 -10.57 -46.95
CA THR A 8 -28.17 -9.94 -46.09
C THR A 8 -29.03 -10.96 -45.37
N VAL A 9 -29.51 -12.01 -46.05
CA VAL A 9 -30.31 -13.07 -45.42
C VAL A 9 -29.49 -13.84 -44.38
N ILE A 10 -28.22 -14.15 -44.66
CA ILE A 10 -27.33 -14.82 -43.71
C ILE A 10 -27.11 -13.96 -42.47
N ILE A 11 -26.84 -12.66 -42.63
CA ILE A 11 -26.66 -11.74 -41.50
C ILE A 11 -27.93 -11.66 -40.64
N ILE A 12 -29.10 -11.61 -41.25
CA ILE A 12 -30.38 -11.59 -40.52
C ILE A 12 -30.58 -12.91 -39.76
N LEU A 13 -30.29 -14.05 -40.38
CA LEU A 13 -30.40 -15.37 -39.71
C LEU A 13 -29.42 -15.49 -38.55
N LEU A 14 -28.16 -15.08 -38.73
CA LEU A 14 -27.15 -15.10 -37.68
C LEU A 14 -27.49 -14.12 -36.55
N GLY A 15 -27.95 -12.92 -36.88
CA GLY A 15 -28.41 -11.93 -35.89
C GLY A 15 -29.63 -12.41 -35.11
N GLY A 16 -30.60 -13.04 -35.79
CA GLY A 16 -31.77 -13.64 -35.16
C GLY A 16 -31.41 -14.82 -34.25
N ALA A 17 -30.53 -15.72 -34.72
CA ALA A 17 -30.03 -16.83 -33.91
C ALA A 17 -29.25 -16.36 -32.68
N TYR A 18 -28.42 -15.31 -32.83
CA TYR A 18 -27.73 -14.68 -31.71
C TYR A 18 -28.71 -14.07 -30.72
N ALA A 19 -29.68 -13.27 -31.19
CA ALA A 19 -30.66 -12.63 -30.32
C ALA A 19 -31.50 -13.66 -29.56
N ALA A 20 -31.95 -14.73 -30.23
CA ALA A 20 -32.67 -15.83 -29.58
C ALA A 20 -31.78 -16.54 -28.53
N SER A 21 -30.53 -16.85 -28.87
CA SER A 21 -29.57 -17.47 -27.95
C SER A 21 -29.35 -16.60 -26.70
N MET A 22 -29.05 -15.31 -26.87
CA MET A 22 -28.85 -14.39 -25.74
C MET A 22 -30.13 -14.16 -24.93
N TYR A 23 -31.30 -14.15 -25.58
CA TYR A 23 -32.57 -13.93 -24.89
C TYR A 23 -32.96 -15.12 -24.00
N TYR A 24 -32.78 -16.35 -24.49
CA TYR A 24 -33.23 -17.57 -23.81
C TYR A 24 -32.18 -18.27 -22.96
N LEU A 25 -30.89 -18.16 -23.30
CA LEU A 25 -29.81 -18.93 -22.67
C LEU A 25 -28.94 -18.10 -21.72
N VAL A 26 -29.05 -16.78 -21.75
CA VAL A 26 -28.20 -15.89 -20.96
C VAL A 26 -29.06 -14.97 -20.11
N ASP A 27 -28.84 -15.03 -18.80
CA ASP A 27 -29.52 -14.17 -17.84
C ASP A 27 -29.23 -12.70 -18.13
N GLU A 28 -30.21 -11.84 -17.86
CA GLU A 28 -30.07 -10.40 -18.04
C GLU A 28 -29.15 -9.75 -17.00
N SER A 29 -28.97 -10.38 -15.84
CA SER A 29 -28.11 -9.92 -14.75
C SER A 29 -27.43 -11.10 -14.08
N LYS A 30 -26.29 -10.89 -13.43
CA LYS A 30 -25.62 -11.92 -12.63
C LYS A 30 -25.63 -11.60 -11.14
N ASN A 31 -25.74 -12.68 -10.37
CA ASN A 31 -25.53 -12.69 -8.92
C ASN A 31 -24.37 -13.63 -8.62
N PHE A 32 -23.36 -13.16 -7.91
CA PHE A 32 -22.24 -14.01 -7.49
C PHE A 32 -21.68 -13.56 -6.15
N THR A 33 -20.90 -14.44 -5.52
CA THR A 33 -20.30 -14.22 -4.21
C THR A 33 -18.80 -14.51 -4.26
N ILE A 34 -17.99 -13.59 -3.74
CA ILE A 34 -16.54 -13.75 -3.63
C ILE A 34 -16.16 -13.69 -2.16
N GLU A 35 -15.23 -14.54 -1.74
CA GLU A 35 -14.73 -14.59 -0.37
C GLU A 35 -13.21 -14.49 -0.34
N LYS A 36 -12.69 -13.67 0.58
CA LYS A 36 -11.26 -13.54 0.85
C LYS A 36 -11.00 -13.44 2.34
N GLU A 37 -9.80 -13.81 2.75
CA GLU A 37 -9.31 -13.65 4.10
C GLU A 37 -8.11 -12.73 4.10
N ILE A 38 -7.96 -11.96 5.18
CA ILE A 38 -6.80 -11.09 5.39
C ILE A 38 -6.38 -11.14 6.86
N ASP A 39 -5.07 -11.18 7.08
CA ASP A 39 -4.44 -11.28 8.40
C ASP A 39 -4.31 -9.90 9.06
N TYR A 40 -5.44 -9.19 9.16
CA TYR A 40 -5.58 -7.96 9.94
C TYR A 40 -6.90 -7.93 10.73
N PRO A 41 -6.94 -7.22 11.87
CA PRO A 41 -8.15 -7.06 12.67
C PRO A 41 -9.23 -6.27 11.92
N VAL A 42 -10.49 -6.55 12.25
CA VAL A 42 -11.65 -6.06 11.48
C VAL A 42 -11.77 -4.55 11.45
N ASP A 43 -11.36 -3.85 12.52
CA ASP A 43 -11.38 -2.39 12.61
C ASP A 43 -10.41 -1.74 11.60
N LYS A 44 -9.20 -2.29 11.48
CA LYS A 44 -8.19 -1.81 10.52
C LYS A 44 -8.61 -2.10 9.08
N VAL A 45 -9.20 -3.27 8.83
CA VAL A 45 -9.72 -3.65 7.50
C VAL A 45 -10.92 -2.77 7.13
N PHE A 46 -11.92 -2.65 8.01
CA PHE A 46 -13.16 -1.93 7.74
C PHE A 46 -12.91 -0.45 7.41
N ALA A 47 -11.97 0.19 8.11
CA ALA A 47 -11.55 1.58 7.84
C ALA A 47 -10.99 1.82 6.42
N GLN A 48 -10.55 0.76 5.72
CA GLN A 48 -10.09 0.83 4.33
C GLN A 48 -11.24 0.78 3.31
N PHE A 49 -12.41 0.30 3.73
CA PHE A 49 -13.58 0.12 2.87
C PHE A 49 -14.62 1.23 3.08
N ASN A 50 -14.83 1.66 4.32
CA ASN A 50 -15.86 2.66 4.62
C ASN A 50 -15.43 4.09 4.20
N ASN A 51 -14.15 4.35 3.98
CA ASN A 51 -13.64 5.63 3.53
C ASN A 51 -13.22 5.53 2.06
N LEU A 52 -13.92 6.25 1.16
CA LEU A 52 -13.68 6.13 -0.29
C LEU A 52 -12.30 6.64 -0.71
N GLN A 53 -11.71 7.59 0.04
CA GLN A 53 -10.33 8.02 -0.20
C GLN A 53 -9.32 6.95 0.13
N ASN A 54 -9.61 6.04 1.08
CA ASN A 54 -8.78 4.87 1.34
C ASN A 54 -9.05 3.79 0.29
N PHE A 55 -10.32 3.51 0.01
CA PHE A 55 -10.77 2.46 -0.89
C PHE A 55 -10.13 2.55 -2.28
N THR A 56 -10.18 3.73 -2.89
CA THR A 56 -9.64 3.98 -4.24
C THR A 56 -8.12 3.85 -4.33
N ARG A 57 -7.38 3.88 -3.20
CA ARG A 57 -5.91 3.79 -3.19
C ARG A 57 -5.38 2.37 -3.39
N TRP A 58 -6.17 1.36 -3.05
CA TRP A 58 -5.74 -0.03 -3.12
C TRP A 58 -6.62 -0.86 -4.06
N ASN A 59 -7.86 -0.44 -4.29
CA ASN A 59 -8.76 -1.16 -5.18
C ASN A 59 -8.25 -1.10 -6.64
N ASN A 60 -8.04 -2.27 -7.23
CA ASN A 60 -7.41 -2.43 -8.54
C ASN A 60 -8.18 -1.75 -9.67
N PHE A 61 -9.51 -1.62 -9.56
CA PHE A 61 -10.29 -0.85 -10.53
C PHE A 61 -9.73 0.57 -10.67
N PHE A 62 -9.54 1.26 -9.54
CA PHE A 62 -9.02 2.63 -9.51
C PHE A 62 -7.49 2.72 -9.65
N THR A 63 -6.72 1.71 -9.22
CA THR A 63 -5.25 1.80 -9.29
C THR A 63 -4.64 1.25 -10.58
N SER A 64 -5.43 0.57 -11.43
CA SER A 64 -4.91 -0.07 -12.64
C SER A 64 -4.58 0.92 -13.76
N SER A 65 -5.17 2.11 -13.71
CA SER A 65 -4.97 3.17 -14.68
C SER A 65 -4.32 4.39 -14.05
N GLN A 66 -3.33 4.97 -14.74
CA GLN A 66 -2.69 6.22 -14.33
C GLN A 66 -3.44 7.48 -14.81
N SER A 67 -4.45 7.32 -15.67
CA SER A 67 -5.23 8.43 -16.23
C SER A 67 -6.58 8.63 -15.55
N ILE A 68 -6.93 7.77 -14.59
CA ILE A 68 -8.17 7.93 -13.85
C ILE A 68 -8.08 9.16 -12.94
N ASP A 69 -9.07 10.02 -13.06
CA ASP A 69 -9.30 11.15 -12.17
C ASP A 69 -10.50 10.85 -11.27
N ILE A 70 -10.45 11.27 -10.01
CA ILE A 70 -11.47 10.93 -9.01
C ILE A 70 -11.79 12.16 -8.17
N ASP A 71 -13.05 12.60 -8.24
CA ASP A 71 -13.61 13.60 -7.34
C ASP A 71 -14.26 12.93 -6.14
N TYR A 72 -14.00 13.47 -4.95
CA TYR A 72 -14.53 12.96 -3.69
C TYR A 72 -15.54 13.95 -3.11
N TYR A 73 -16.72 13.45 -2.77
CA TYR A 73 -17.78 14.26 -2.19
C TYR A 73 -17.93 13.98 -0.70
N THR A 74 -18.27 15.02 0.07
CA THR A 74 -18.47 14.90 1.51
C THR A 74 -19.85 14.30 1.84
N PRO A 75 -19.95 13.38 2.82
CA PRO A 75 -18.88 12.90 3.70
C PRO A 75 -17.92 11.92 2.99
N TYR A 76 -16.63 11.93 3.31
CA TYR A 76 -15.66 11.03 2.65
C TYR A 76 -15.74 9.58 3.11
N GLU A 77 -16.41 9.32 4.23
CA GLU A 77 -16.57 8.01 4.82
C GLU A 77 -17.99 7.73 5.27
N GLY A 78 -18.32 6.45 5.31
CA GLY A 78 -19.59 5.94 5.80
C GLY A 78 -20.75 6.21 4.86
N GLN A 79 -21.95 6.01 5.38
CA GLN A 79 -23.18 6.18 4.61
C GLN A 79 -23.32 7.62 4.08
N GLY A 80 -23.64 7.73 2.79
CA GLY A 80 -23.76 9.01 2.09
C GLY A 80 -22.48 9.45 1.38
N SER A 81 -21.36 8.77 1.61
CA SER A 81 -20.11 9.02 0.88
C SER A 81 -20.23 8.66 -0.60
N SER A 82 -19.62 9.48 -1.45
CA SER A 82 -19.59 9.24 -2.89
C SER A 82 -18.32 9.74 -3.58
N ILE A 83 -18.06 9.15 -4.74
CA ILE A 83 -17.04 9.58 -5.70
C ILE A 83 -17.62 9.61 -7.10
N SER A 84 -17.07 10.47 -7.95
CA SER A 84 -17.17 10.35 -9.41
C SER A 84 -15.78 10.11 -9.97
N TYR A 85 -15.67 9.30 -11.02
CA TYR A 85 -14.40 9.01 -11.65
C TYR A 85 -14.51 9.07 -13.17
N VAL A 86 -13.41 9.44 -13.83
CA VAL A 86 -13.29 9.47 -15.29
C VAL A 86 -11.93 8.93 -15.66
N ASP A 87 -11.86 7.98 -16.58
CA ASP A 87 -10.63 7.46 -17.15
C ASP A 87 -10.60 7.64 -18.67
N PRO A 88 -10.00 8.74 -19.18
CA PRO A 88 -9.99 9.04 -20.61
C PRO A 88 -9.24 8.01 -21.47
N LYS A 89 -8.34 7.20 -20.91
CA LYS A 89 -7.61 6.20 -21.72
C LYS A 89 -8.41 4.92 -21.92
N ASN A 90 -9.23 4.56 -20.95
CA ASN A 90 -10.05 3.35 -20.99
C ASN A 90 -11.48 3.63 -21.43
N ASP A 91 -11.84 4.90 -21.61
CA ASP A 91 -13.19 5.36 -21.99
C ASP A 91 -14.25 4.86 -21.00
N THR A 92 -13.93 5.00 -19.70
CA THR A 92 -14.80 4.59 -18.60
C THR A 92 -14.98 5.72 -17.61
N ASP A 93 -16.22 5.99 -17.25
CA ASP A 93 -16.59 6.94 -16.21
C ASP A 93 -17.74 6.41 -15.37
N GLY A 94 -17.95 7.02 -14.20
CA GLY A 94 -19.05 6.63 -13.36
C GLY A 94 -19.03 7.23 -11.98
N GLU A 95 -19.94 6.73 -11.16
CA GLU A 95 -20.14 7.17 -9.78
C GLU A 95 -20.23 5.98 -8.84
N MET A 96 -19.65 6.12 -7.65
CA MET A 96 -19.74 5.11 -6.61
C MET A 96 -20.24 5.73 -5.32
N PHE A 97 -21.17 5.05 -4.65
CA PHE A 97 -21.80 5.51 -3.42
C PHE A 97 -21.76 4.45 -2.33
N ILE A 98 -21.59 4.89 -1.08
CA ILE A 98 -21.87 4.07 0.10
C ILE A 98 -23.31 4.36 0.55
N ARG A 99 -24.22 3.41 0.31
CA ARG A 99 -25.65 3.58 0.63
C ARG A 99 -26.03 3.11 2.03
N TYR A 100 -25.23 2.23 2.61
CA TYR A 100 -25.48 1.71 3.94
C TYR A 100 -24.17 1.33 4.63
N GLU A 101 -24.12 1.60 5.93
CA GLU A 101 -23.02 1.23 6.81
C GLU A 101 -23.54 0.57 8.09
N ASN A 102 -22.96 -0.57 8.43
CA ASN A 102 -23.02 -1.16 9.76
C ASN A 102 -21.57 -1.37 10.23
N PRO A 103 -21.06 -0.53 11.13
CA PRO A 103 -19.65 -0.49 11.50
C PRO A 103 -19.07 -1.88 11.81
N ASN A 104 -17.91 -2.17 11.21
CA ASN A 104 -17.18 -3.46 11.33
C ASN A 104 -17.96 -4.71 10.90
N LYS A 105 -19.11 -4.56 10.22
CA LYS A 105 -19.98 -5.69 9.84
C LYS A 105 -20.37 -5.68 8.39
N THR A 106 -20.88 -4.57 7.87
CA THR A 106 -21.44 -4.54 6.50
C THR A 106 -21.37 -3.16 5.88
N LEU A 107 -21.07 -3.12 4.59
CA LEU A 107 -21.19 -1.95 3.72
C LEU A 107 -22.00 -2.32 2.49
N LYS A 108 -22.75 -1.36 1.94
CA LYS A 108 -23.44 -1.51 0.66
C LYS A 108 -23.04 -0.42 -0.29
N TYR A 109 -22.47 -0.82 -1.43
CA TYR A 109 -22.08 0.08 -2.48
C TYR A 109 -23.06 0.04 -3.65
N GLN A 110 -23.18 1.18 -4.33
CA GLN A 110 -23.77 1.27 -5.66
C GLN A 110 -22.73 1.87 -6.59
N LEU A 111 -22.45 1.17 -7.69
CA LEU A 111 -21.54 1.60 -8.73
C LEU A 111 -22.33 1.82 -10.02
N PHE A 112 -22.36 3.04 -10.50
CA PHE A 112 -22.89 3.44 -11.80
C PHE A 112 -21.70 3.55 -12.77
N GLU A 113 -21.83 2.96 -13.96
CA GLU A 113 -20.77 2.92 -14.98
C GLU A 113 -21.40 3.30 -16.34
N ASP A 114 -20.67 4.01 -17.19
CA ASP A 114 -21.04 4.35 -18.58
C ASP A 114 -22.44 4.98 -18.73
N GLU A 115 -22.77 5.96 -17.87
CA GLU A 115 -24.10 6.62 -17.82
C GLU A 115 -25.29 5.64 -17.60
N ASN A 116 -25.06 4.41 -17.13
CA ASN A 116 -26.12 3.45 -16.88
C ASN A 116 -26.94 3.84 -15.64
N GLU A 117 -28.25 4.05 -15.82
CA GLU A 117 -29.17 4.36 -14.72
C GLU A 117 -29.29 3.23 -13.68
N ASN A 118 -28.90 2.01 -14.03
CA ASN A 118 -28.94 0.84 -13.14
C ASN A 118 -27.54 0.54 -12.59
N PRO A 119 -27.32 0.62 -11.28
CA PRO A 119 -26.01 0.37 -10.69
C PRO A 119 -25.72 -1.11 -10.50
N THR A 120 -24.44 -1.46 -10.50
CA THR A 120 -23.95 -2.67 -9.85
C THR A 120 -24.07 -2.50 -8.33
N LEU A 121 -24.80 -3.42 -7.68
CA LEU A 121 -24.96 -3.43 -6.23
C LEU A 121 -23.91 -4.36 -5.62
N VAL A 122 -23.15 -3.86 -4.65
CA VAL A 122 -22.10 -4.64 -3.97
C VAL A 122 -22.30 -4.57 -2.47
N ASP A 123 -22.77 -5.67 -1.88
CA ASP A 123 -22.90 -5.82 -0.43
C ASP A 123 -21.63 -6.51 0.09
N VAL A 124 -20.87 -5.82 0.95
CA VAL A 124 -19.63 -6.35 1.55
C VAL A 124 -19.86 -6.65 3.01
N LYS A 125 -19.61 -7.89 3.42
CA LYS A 125 -19.69 -8.33 4.82
C LYS A 125 -18.31 -8.65 5.39
N PHE A 126 -18.10 -8.25 6.64
CA PHE A 126 -16.89 -8.49 7.40
C PHE A 126 -17.20 -9.43 8.55
N LYS A 127 -16.41 -10.49 8.70
CA LYS A 127 -16.51 -11.43 9.82
C LYS A 127 -15.13 -11.62 10.45
N PRO A 128 -14.94 -11.26 11.74
CA PRO A 128 -13.71 -11.57 12.44
C PRO A 128 -13.60 -13.10 12.59
N LEU A 129 -12.47 -13.66 12.15
CA LEU A 129 -12.13 -15.08 12.36
C LEU A 129 -11.27 -15.27 13.61
N SER A 130 -10.42 -14.28 13.93
CA SER A 130 -9.63 -14.18 15.15
C SER A 130 -9.37 -12.71 15.50
N ALA A 131 -8.60 -12.44 16.56
CA ALA A 131 -8.19 -11.08 16.91
C ALA A 131 -7.36 -10.40 15.81
N GLU A 132 -6.69 -11.15 14.94
CA GLU A 132 -5.78 -10.64 13.91
C GLU A 132 -6.21 -11.05 12.49
N LYS A 133 -7.41 -11.63 12.32
CA LYS A 133 -7.82 -12.18 11.02
C LYS A 133 -9.28 -11.88 10.71
N THR A 134 -9.53 -11.43 9.49
CA THR A 134 -10.86 -11.03 9.01
C THR A 134 -11.20 -11.74 7.70
N LYS A 135 -12.43 -12.29 7.62
CA LYS A 135 -13.04 -12.76 6.38
C LYS A 135 -13.89 -11.65 5.77
N ILE A 136 -13.74 -11.45 4.48
CA ILE A 136 -14.49 -10.47 3.69
C ILE A 136 -15.28 -11.24 2.63
N THR A 137 -16.58 -10.96 2.55
CA THR A 137 -17.49 -11.58 1.57
C THR A 137 -18.19 -10.49 0.77
N TRP A 138 -18.03 -10.50 -0.55
CA TRP A 138 -18.72 -9.61 -1.48
C TRP A 138 -19.89 -10.35 -2.11
N TYR A 139 -21.08 -9.78 -2.04
CA TYR A 139 -22.26 -10.20 -2.79
C TYR A 139 -22.51 -9.17 -3.87
N VAL A 140 -22.37 -9.58 -5.13
CA VAL A 140 -22.46 -8.68 -6.28
C VAL A 140 -23.71 -8.99 -7.08
N HIS A 141 -24.46 -7.94 -7.39
CA HIS A 141 -25.59 -7.98 -8.33
C HIS A 141 -25.32 -6.98 -9.45
N THR A 142 -25.17 -7.48 -10.67
CA THR A 142 -24.90 -6.63 -11.85
C THR A 142 -26.21 -6.05 -12.39
N PRO A 143 -26.18 -4.89 -13.06
CA PRO A 143 -27.37 -4.35 -13.70
C PRO A 143 -27.84 -5.24 -14.85
N LYS A 144 -29.09 -5.01 -15.26
CA LYS A 144 -29.67 -5.71 -16.40
C LYS A 144 -29.02 -5.25 -17.70
N LEU A 145 -28.57 -6.19 -18.51
CA LEU A 145 -27.97 -5.95 -19.82
C LEU A 145 -28.99 -6.16 -20.94
N SER A 146 -28.90 -5.31 -21.97
CA SER A 146 -29.62 -5.51 -23.22
C SER A 146 -29.16 -6.79 -23.91
N VAL A 147 -30.01 -7.38 -24.76
CA VAL A 147 -29.75 -8.68 -25.43
C VAL A 147 -28.38 -8.72 -26.13
N TRP A 148 -27.94 -7.62 -26.72
CA TRP A 148 -26.65 -7.52 -27.41
C TRP A 148 -25.45 -7.45 -26.46
N ARG A 149 -25.62 -6.94 -25.23
CA ARG A 149 -24.56 -6.86 -24.22
C ARG A 149 -24.52 -8.08 -23.29
N ARG A 150 -25.52 -8.97 -23.33
CA ARG A 150 -25.57 -10.17 -22.47
C ARG A 150 -24.36 -11.08 -22.60
N VAL A 151 -23.63 -11.05 -23.72
CA VAL A 151 -22.37 -11.78 -23.87
C VAL A 151 -21.32 -11.38 -22.80
N GLU A 152 -21.37 -10.15 -22.30
CA GLU A 152 -20.48 -9.66 -21.24
C GLU A 152 -20.68 -10.42 -19.92
N ASN A 153 -21.88 -10.96 -19.67
CA ASN A 153 -22.17 -11.73 -18.46
C ASN A 153 -21.30 -12.99 -18.34
N PHE A 154 -20.86 -13.59 -19.45
CA PHE A 154 -20.06 -14.83 -19.39
C PHE A 154 -18.78 -14.68 -18.55
N TRP A 155 -18.07 -13.55 -18.68
CA TRP A 155 -16.78 -13.32 -18.01
C TRP A 155 -16.85 -12.32 -16.85
N THR A 156 -18.04 -11.87 -16.47
CA THR A 156 -18.16 -10.80 -15.46
C THR A 156 -17.69 -11.24 -14.08
N GLU A 157 -18.07 -12.45 -13.63
CA GLU A 157 -17.65 -12.99 -12.34
C GLU A 157 -16.13 -13.20 -12.27
N ASP A 158 -15.54 -13.81 -13.30
CA ASP A 158 -14.10 -14.05 -13.36
C ASP A 158 -13.30 -12.74 -13.34
N ARG A 159 -13.73 -11.74 -14.13
CA ARG A 159 -13.11 -10.40 -14.14
C ARG A 159 -13.20 -9.73 -12.78
N PHE A 160 -14.35 -9.80 -12.12
CA PHE A 160 -14.54 -9.24 -10.78
C PHE A 160 -13.66 -9.96 -9.75
N ALA A 161 -13.61 -11.29 -9.79
CA ALA A 161 -12.78 -12.10 -8.91
C ALA A 161 -11.29 -11.81 -9.10
N GLU A 162 -10.82 -11.66 -10.34
CA GLU A 162 -9.45 -11.27 -10.65
C GLU A 162 -9.12 -9.87 -10.13
N ASN A 163 -10.01 -8.90 -10.33
CA ASN A 163 -9.85 -7.54 -9.82
C ASN A 163 -9.78 -7.53 -8.28
N ILE A 164 -10.65 -8.28 -7.60
CA ILE A 164 -10.60 -8.44 -6.14
C ILE A 164 -9.29 -9.10 -5.70
N ASN A 165 -8.79 -10.13 -6.40
CA ASN A 165 -7.50 -10.73 -6.07
C ASN A 165 -6.35 -9.72 -6.11
N LYS A 166 -6.27 -8.91 -7.17
CA LYS A 166 -5.28 -7.84 -7.30
C LYS A 166 -5.46 -6.77 -6.22
N SER A 167 -6.69 -6.39 -5.94
CA SER A 167 -7.03 -5.42 -4.89
C SER A 167 -6.61 -5.89 -3.50
N MET A 168 -6.79 -7.17 -3.18
CA MET A 168 -6.37 -7.73 -1.89
C MET A 168 -4.86 -7.74 -1.70
N VAL A 169 -4.08 -7.93 -2.77
CA VAL A 169 -2.62 -7.79 -2.72
C VAL A 169 -2.22 -6.35 -2.42
N ASN A 170 -2.86 -5.38 -3.07
CA ASN A 170 -2.60 -3.95 -2.83
C ASN A 170 -2.98 -3.55 -1.39
N LEU A 171 -4.15 -4.01 -0.91
CA LEU A 171 -4.62 -3.75 0.45
C LEU A 171 -3.65 -4.30 1.49
N LYS A 172 -3.15 -5.54 1.31
CA LYS A 172 -2.15 -6.14 2.21
C LYS A 172 -0.88 -5.29 2.27
N ASN A 173 -0.41 -4.78 1.13
CA ASN A 173 0.78 -3.93 1.09
C ASN A 173 0.57 -2.58 1.79
N SER A 174 -0.60 -1.96 1.61
CA SER A 174 -0.94 -0.69 2.27
C SER A 174 -1.09 -0.86 3.78
N LEU A 175 -1.80 -1.91 4.22
CA LEU A 175 -1.98 -2.21 5.64
C LEU A 175 -0.67 -2.63 6.31
N GLY A 176 0.18 -3.43 5.65
CA GLY A 176 1.44 -3.89 6.23
C GLY A 176 2.33 -2.74 6.69
N ASN A 177 2.55 -1.74 5.82
CA ASN A 177 3.38 -0.59 6.15
C ASN A 177 2.73 0.30 7.22
N LYS A 178 1.42 0.57 7.12
CA LYS A 178 0.70 1.40 8.09
C LYS A 178 0.64 0.77 9.48
N VAL A 179 0.35 -0.53 9.55
CA VAL A 179 0.30 -1.29 10.80
C VAL A 179 1.70 -1.40 11.41
N GLU A 180 2.75 -1.62 10.61
CA GLU A 180 4.13 -1.60 11.13
C GLU A 180 4.47 -0.24 11.76
N LYS A 181 4.10 0.87 11.11
CA LYS A 181 4.30 2.21 11.67
C LYS A 181 3.53 2.45 12.96
N ASP A 182 2.23 2.11 12.98
CA ASP A 182 1.37 2.24 14.16
C ASP A 182 1.92 1.39 15.33
N ASN A 183 2.31 0.14 15.06
CA ASN A 183 2.86 -0.76 16.08
C ASN A 183 4.21 -0.27 16.61
N GLN A 184 5.09 0.23 15.74
CA GLN A 184 6.35 0.83 16.17
C GLN A 184 6.10 2.04 17.06
N MET A 185 5.12 2.88 16.74
CA MET A 185 4.73 4.03 17.58
C MET A 185 4.14 3.60 18.93
N ALA A 186 3.29 2.58 18.96
CA ALA A 186 2.71 2.07 20.20
C ALA A 186 3.74 1.34 21.10
N ALA A 187 4.79 0.76 20.50
CA ALA A 187 5.84 0.04 21.21
C ALA A 187 6.95 0.94 21.77
N ILE A 188 6.93 2.25 21.48
CA ILE A 188 7.98 3.18 21.93
C ILE A 188 8.03 3.20 23.46
N LYS A 189 9.14 2.69 24.00
CA LYS A 189 9.54 2.89 25.40
C LYS A 189 10.90 3.56 25.42
N TYR A 190 10.90 4.87 25.62
CA TYR A 190 12.13 5.65 25.77
C TYR A 190 12.94 5.13 26.96
N ASP A 191 14.27 5.25 26.87
CA ASP A 191 15.23 4.85 27.90
C ASP A 191 15.24 3.35 28.27
N SER A 192 14.70 2.49 27.40
CA SER A 192 14.75 1.04 27.56
C SER A 192 15.52 0.37 26.42
N LEU A 193 16.36 -0.61 26.79
CA LEU A 193 17.05 -1.48 25.84
C LEU A 193 16.17 -2.72 25.60
N MET A 194 15.84 -2.95 24.34
CA MET A 194 15.00 -4.05 23.87
C MET A 194 15.79 -5.01 22.99
N VAL A 195 15.34 -6.26 22.92
CA VAL A 195 15.83 -7.24 21.96
C VAL A 195 14.69 -7.52 20.99
N GLU A 196 14.91 -7.26 19.71
CA GLU A 196 13.92 -7.44 18.66
C GLU A 196 14.50 -8.32 17.54
N ASN A 197 13.67 -9.19 16.98
CA ASN A 197 14.01 -9.85 15.72
C ASN A 197 13.49 -8.97 14.58
N GLU A 198 14.38 -8.57 13.68
CA GLU A 198 14.00 -7.84 12.48
C GLU A 198 13.91 -8.82 11.30
N GLU A 199 12.82 -8.70 10.54
CA GLU A 199 12.57 -9.44 9.31
C GLU A 199 13.39 -8.87 8.14
N ASP A 200 13.39 -9.55 6.99
CA ASP A 200 14.07 -9.07 5.80
C ASP A 200 13.39 -7.81 5.24
N LYS A 201 14.20 -6.88 4.74
CA LYS A 201 13.71 -5.62 4.15
C LYS A 201 14.46 -5.29 2.88
N LEU A 202 13.75 -4.73 1.90
CA LEU A 202 14.32 -4.17 0.70
C LEU A 202 14.32 -2.64 0.81
N LEU A 203 15.51 -2.03 0.91
CA LEU A 203 15.66 -0.59 1.02
C LEU A 203 15.99 0.00 -0.35
N LEU A 204 15.29 1.06 -0.74
CA LEU A 204 15.69 1.92 -1.86
C LEU A 204 16.36 3.19 -1.32
N GLY A 205 17.58 3.47 -1.74
CA GLY A 205 18.33 4.56 -1.14
C GLY A 205 19.61 4.94 -1.89
N ILE A 206 20.45 5.70 -1.21
CA ILE A 206 21.71 6.23 -1.74
C ILE A 206 22.87 5.89 -0.81
N ASN A 207 24.06 5.66 -1.38
CA ASN A 207 25.31 5.58 -0.63
C ASN A 207 25.94 6.97 -0.58
N VAL A 208 26.37 7.40 0.60
CA VAL A 208 26.93 8.74 0.82
C VAL A 208 28.21 8.62 1.63
N SER A 209 29.23 9.37 1.23
CA SER A 209 30.40 9.65 2.08
C SER A 209 30.45 11.15 2.37
N THR A 210 30.68 11.52 3.63
CA THR A 210 30.73 12.92 4.06
C THR A 210 31.71 13.12 5.21
N SER A 211 32.12 14.36 5.46
CA SER A 211 32.97 14.70 6.59
C SER A 211 32.26 14.45 7.92
N ASN A 212 32.95 13.80 8.86
CA ASN A 212 32.47 13.52 10.21
C ASN A 212 32.49 14.75 11.15
N LYS A 213 32.51 15.97 10.59
CA LYS A 213 32.36 17.19 11.38
C LYS A 213 30.90 17.33 11.77
N LYS A 214 30.65 17.54 13.06
CA LYS A 214 29.32 17.63 13.71
C LYS A 214 28.23 18.27 12.84
N ASP A 215 28.40 19.53 12.49
CA ASP A 215 27.40 20.28 11.72
C ASP A 215 27.32 19.81 10.26
N ALA A 216 28.44 19.37 9.68
CA ALA A 216 28.49 18.92 8.28
C ALA A 216 27.75 17.59 8.10
N LEU A 217 27.96 16.63 9.02
CA LEU A 217 27.34 15.32 8.95
C LEU A 217 25.81 15.42 9.08
N TYR A 218 25.31 16.13 10.08
CA TYR A 218 23.85 16.20 10.28
C TYR A 218 23.14 16.95 9.15
N LYS A 219 23.70 18.07 8.68
CA LYS A 219 23.18 18.79 7.50
C LYS A 219 23.15 17.91 6.27
N ASN A 220 24.21 17.13 6.04
CA ASN A 220 24.29 16.20 4.93
C ASN A 220 23.22 15.09 5.04
N ILE A 221 22.97 14.58 6.25
CA ILE A 221 21.91 13.60 6.51
C ILE A 221 20.52 14.19 6.25
N VAL A 222 20.22 15.41 6.74
CA VAL A 222 18.93 16.08 6.50
C VAL A 222 18.71 16.30 5.00
N MET A 223 19.73 16.78 4.28
CA MET A 223 19.68 16.96 2.82
C MET A 223 19.40 15.64 2.09
N ASN A 224 20.15 14.58 2.42
CA ASN A 224 20.01 13.29 1.77
C ASN A 224 18.71 12.58 2.16
N TYR A 225 18.21 12.78 3.38
CA TYR A 225 16.88 12.35 3.79
C TYR A 225 15.83 12.94 2.88
N ASN A 226 15.86 14.26 2.68
CA ASN A 226 14.91 14.94 1.80
C ASN A 226 15.03 14.46 0.36
N LYS A 227 16.24 14.21 -0.14
CA LYS A 227 16.46 13.65 -1.48
C LYS A 227 15.79 12.29 -1.65
N VAL A 228 16.05 11.35 -0.74
CA VAL A 228 15.49 9.99 -0.81
C VAL A 228 13.99 9.99 -0.60
N TYR A 229 13.51 10.77 0.36
CA TYR A 229 12.08 10.91 0.64
C TYR A 229 11.32 11.53 -0.54
N ASN A 230 11.85 12.61 -1.14
CA ASN A 230 11.23 13.24 -2.32
C ASN A 230 11.24 12.31 -3.53
N PHE A 231 12.30 11.52 -3.73
CA PHE A 231 12.31 10.52 -4.81
C PHE A 231 11.19 9.49 -4.62
N VAL A 232 11.02 8.97 -3.40
CA VAL A 232 9.95 8.01 -3.10
C VAL A 232 8.56 8.66 -3.24
N THR A 233 8.38 9.87 -2.74
CA THR A 233 7.05 10.50 -2.69
C THR A 233 6.63 11.18 -3.98
N MET A 234 7.54 11.89 -4.64
CA MET A 234 7.27 12.68 -5.84
C MET A 234 7.54 11.87 -7.11
N ASP A 235 8.72 11.27 -7.24
CA ASP A 235 9.12 10.61 -8.49
C ASP A 235 8.48 9.23 -8.63
N LEU A 236 8.35 8.50 -7.52
CA LEU A 236 7.68 7.20 -7.47
C LEU A 236 6.19 7.30 -7.09
N GLY A 237 5.71 8.51 -6.76
CA GLY A 237 4.32 8.78 -6.41
C GLY A 237 3.82 8.04 -5.17
N LYS A 238 4.72 7.63 -4.26
CA LYS A 238 4.34 6.86 -3.06
C LYS A 238 3.85 7.77 -1.95
N ARG A 239 2.76 7.39 -1.29
CA ARG A 239 2.25 8.09 -0.08
C ARG A 239 2.91 7.54 1.18
N ASP A 240 2.88 8.32 2.26
CA ASP A 240 3.56 8.00 3.52
C ASP A 240 3.18 6.65 4.13
N ASP A 241 1.99 6.12 3.84
CA ASP A 241 1.51 4.81 4.29
C ASP A 241 1.90 3.65 3.37
N GLU A 242 2.56 3.91 2.23
CA GLU A 242 2.98 2.89 1.26
C GLU A 242 4.46 2.45 1.40
N PHE A 243 5.22 3.06 2.31
CA PHE A 243 6.63 2.75 2.54
C PHE A 243 7.01 2.84 4.02
N GLY A 244 8.07 2.14 4.42
CA GLY A 244 8.54 2.12 5.81
C GLY A 244 9.24 3.42 6.24
N TYR A 245 9.68 3.51 7.50
CA TYR A 245 10.47 4.67 7.93
C TYR A 245 11.85 4.70 7.27
N PRO A 246 12.39 5.89 6.90
CA PRO A 246 13.75 6.01 6.39
C PRO A 246 14.78 5.50 7.40
N ILE A 247 15.75 4.72 6.91
CA ILE A 247 16.78 4.06 7.70
C ILE A 247 18.15 4.52 7.21
N LEU A 248 18.94 5.07 8.12
CA LEU A 248 20.37 5.27 7.92
C LEU A 248 21.13 4.09 8.48
N MET A 249 21.97 3.47 7.64
CA MET A 249 22.86 2.37 8.00
C MET A 249 24.30 2.83 7.92
N THR A 250 25.07 2.57 8.97
CA THR A 250 26.50 2.83 9.00
C THR A 250 27.20 1.74 9.80
N ASP A 251 28.47 1.52 9.50
CA ASP A 251 29.34 0.73 10.37
C ASP A 251 29.42 1.40 11.76
N ALA A 252 29.44 0.59 12.81
CA ALA A 252 29.58 1.02 14.19
C ALA A 252 30.93 1.70 14.46
N ASP A 253 31.98 1.31 13.73
CA ASP A 253 33.33 1.83 13.93
C ASP A 253 33.65 3.10 13.11
N ASN A 254 32.88 3.39 12.06
CA ASN A 254 33.10 4.54 11.16
C ASN A 254 32.99 5.91 11.86
N TYR A 255 32.36 6.00 13.04
CA TYR A 255 32.22 7.28 13.76
C TYR A 255 33.52 7.84 14.33
N LYS A 256 34.61 7.08 14.28
CA LYS A 256 35.95 7.53 14.72
C LYS A 256 36.74 8.20 13.59
N ASP A 257 36.32 8.01 12.34
CA ASP A 257 37.04 8.48 11.17
C ASP A 257 36.72 9.94 10.81
N LYS A 258 37.60 10.58 10.05
CA LYS A 258 37.38 11.97 9.56
C LYS A 258 36.25 12.06 8.53
N GLU A 259 35.93 10.94 7.90
CA GLU A 259 34.84 10.77 6.94
C GLU A 259 33.96 9.61 7.39
N VAL A 260 32.65 9.74 7.21
CA VAL A 260 31.66 8.70 7.50
C VAL A 260 30.98 8.33 6.20
N SER A 261 31.03 7.03 5.88
CA SER A 261 30.22 6.43 4.82
C SER A 261 28.97 5.80 5.40
N TYR A 262 27.81 6.13 4.84
CA TYR A 262 26.52 5.59 5.24
C TYR A 262 25.62 5.32 4.03
N PHE A 263 24.69 4.39 4.20
CA PHE A 263 23.57 4.18 3.29
C PHE A 263 22.31 4.76 3.91
N LEU A 264 21.55 5.54 3.15
CA LEU A 264 20.25 6.06 3.58
C LEU A 264 19.18 5.59 2.61
N GLY A 265 18.23 4.82 3.11
CA GLY A 265 17.19 4.23 2.26
C GLY A 265 15.84 4.11 2.96
N ILE A 266 14.81 3.92 2.13
CA ILE A 266 13.43 3.75 2.56
C ILE A 266 13.00 2.32 2.24
N PRO A 267 12.42 1.57 3.20
CA PRO A 267 11.86 0.25 2.97
C PRO A 267 10.70 0.30 1.97
N LEU A 268 10.76 -0.53 0.94
CA LEU A 268 9.69 -0.73 -0.04
C LEU A 268 9.22 -2.19 -0.04
N SER A 269 7.93 -2.40 -0.29
CA SER A 269 7.33 -3.74 -0.35
C SER A 269 7.79 -4.57 -1.55
N LYS A 270 8.28 -3.92 -2.62
CA LYS A 270 8.79 -4.59 -3.82
C LYS A 270 9.83 -3.76 -4.55
N LYS A 271 10.66 -4.44 -5.35
CA LYS A 271 11.58 -3.78 -6.29
C LYS A 271 10.78 -3.10 -7.40
N ILE A 272 11.20 -1.90 -7.75
CA ILE A 272 10.62 -1.07 -8.80
C ILE A 272 11.71 -0.64 -9.77
N GLY A 273 11.34 -0.36 -11.02
CA GLY A 273 12.28 0.16 -12.01
C GLY A 273 12.75 1.55 -11.60
N VAL A 274 14.06 1.74 -11.45
CA VAL A 274 14.68 3.01 -11.08
C VAL A 274 15.64 3.39 -12.20
N SER A 275 15.40 4.55 -12.83
CA SER A 275 16.22 5.07 -13.93
C SER A 275 17.36 5.97 -13.45
N ASP A 276 17.27 6.52 -12.23
CA ASP A 276 18.33 7.35 -11.64
C ASP A 276 19.43 6.46 -11.03
N ASN A 277 20.63 6.50 -11.62
CA ASN A 277 21.80 5.74 -11.20
C ASN A 277 22.31 6.09 -9.79
N ASN A 278 21.86 7.20 -9.19
CA ASN A 278 22.19 7.54 -7.81
C ASN A 278 21.52 6.62 -6.80
N PHE A 279 20.38 6.03 -7.17
CA PHE A 279 19.56 5.20 -6.30
C PHE A 279 19.86 3.72 -6.53
N ASN A 280 19.98 2.99 -5.43
CA ASN A 280 20.21 1.55 -5.46
C ASN A 280 19.38 0.84 -4.41
N PHE A 281 19.15 -0.45 -4.66
CA PHE A 281 18.47 -1.32 -3.71
C PHE A 281 19.50 -2.02 -2.82
N ARG A 282 19.24 -2.03 -1.51
CA ARG A 282 20.00 -2.79 -0.53
C ARG A 282 19.06 -3.72 0.24
N SER A 283 19.33 -5.01 0.18
CA SER A 283 18.62 -6.00 1.01
C SER A 283 19.22 -6.02 2.41
N VAL A 284 18.34 -6.03 3.40
CA VAL A 284 18.66 -6.19 4.81
C VAL A 284 18.21 -7.58 5.23
N ASN A 285 19.15 -8.41 5.67
CA ASN A 285 18.85 -9.77 6.08
C ASN A 285 18.21 -9.80 7.48
N PRO A 286 17.42 -10.84 7.80
CA PRO A 286 16.88 -11.03 9.13
C PRO A 286 17.99 -11.08 10.17
N SER A 287 17.81 -10.38 11.28
CA SER A 287 18.81 -10.30 12.34
C SER A 287 18.17 -10.05 13.69
N GLN A 288 18.82 -10.54 14.74
CA GLN A 288 18.51 -10.10 16.09
C GLN A 288 19.18 -8.76 16.32
N ASN A 289 18.43 -7.80 16.85
CA ASN A 289 18.88 -6.45 17.10
C ASN A 289 18.71 -6.09 18.57
N TYR A 290 19.69 -5.38 19.12
CA TYR A 290 19.49 -4.57 20.32
C TYR A 290 18.97 -3.20 19.92
N VAL A 291 17.88 -2.79 20.54
CA VAL A 291 17.09 -1.64 20.13
C VAL A 291 16.93 -0.66 21.27
N MET A 292 16.97 0.63 20.96
CA MET A 292 16.59 1.70 21.88
C MET A 292 15.94 2.86 21.13
N TYR A 293 14.86 3.39 21.69
CA TYR A 293 14.21 4.59 21.18
C TYR A 293 14.85 5.85 21.77
N TYR A 294 15.24 6.79 20.93
CA TYR A 294 15.96 8.00 21.29
C TYR A 294 15.22 9.25 20.80
N LYS A 295 15.02 10.21 21.72
CA LYS A 295 14.52 11.55 21.40
C LYS A 295 15.44 12.62 21.99
N GLY A 296 16.01 13.48 21.16
CA GLY A 296 16.93 14.52 21.61
C GLY A 296 17.77 15.12 20.48
N SER A 297 18.87 15.79 20.80
CA SER A 297 19.82 16.31 19.79
C SER A 297 20.43 15.17 18.98
N TYR A 298 20.70 15.38 17.68
CA TYR A 298 21.32 14.33 16.85
C TYR A 298 22.61 13.78 17.46
N GLU A 299 23.48 14.62 18.04
CA GLU A 299 24.73 14.16 18.68
C GLU A 299 24.54 13.29 19.91
N GLY A 300 23.52 13.59 20.71
CA GLY A 300 23.24 12.87 21.94
C GLY A 300 22.96 11.39 21.72
N ARG A 301 22.56 10.99 20.50
CA ARG A 301 22.35 9.59 20.10
C ARG A 301 23.58 8.71 20.31
N ILE A 302 24.79 9.27 20.29
CA ILE A 302 26.05 8.51 20.46
C ILE A 302 26.06 7.79 21.82
N LYS A 303 25.53 8.41 22.88
CA LYS A 303 25.43 7.77 24.20
C LYS A 303 24.54 6.53 24.16
N ALA A 304 23.41 6.63 23.48
CA ALA A 304 22.48 5.51 23.30
C ALA A 304 23.13 4.38 22.46
N ILE A 305 23.81 4.73 21.37
CA ILE A 305 24.60 3.77 20.57
C ILE A 305 25.65 3.05 21.44
N GLN A 306 26.38 3.79 22.29
CA GLN A 306 27.39 3.21 23.18
C GLN A 306 26.79 2.20 24.17
N GLN A 307 25.59 2.45 24.68
CA GLN A 307 24.90 1.50 25.56
C GLN A 307 24.54 0.20 24.81
N LEU A 308 24.08 0.29 23.55
CA LEU A 308 23.82 -0.91 22.73
C LEU A 308 25.10 -1.73 22.52
N ILE A 309 26.22 -1.06 22.20
CA ILE A 309 27.52 -1.72 22.01
C ILE A 309 28.03 -2.34 23.31
N GLN A 310 27.90 -1.64 24.44
CA GLN A 310 28.27 -2.18 25.76
C GLN A 310 27.46 -3.42 26.11
N LYS A 311 26.17 -3.43 25.78
CA LYS A 311 25.31 -4.61 25.96
C LYS A 311 25.78 -5.78 25.09
N ALA A 312 26.06 -5.55 23.81
CA ALA A 312 26.61 -6.60 22.92
C ALA A 312 27.91 -7.19 23.45
N LYS A 313 28.83 -6.34 23.92
CA LYS A 313 30.09 -6.80 24.54
C LYS A 313 29.87 -7.60 25.82
N LYS A 314 28.96 -7.15 26.69
CA LYS A 314 28.62 -7.85 27.95
C LYS A 314 28.00 -9.22 27.69
N ASP A 315 27.22 -9.33 26.63
CA ASP A 315 26.58 -10.58 26.21
C ASP A 315 27.48 -11.44 25.32
N GLU A 316 28.75 -11.05 25.14
CA GLU A 316 29.75 -11.73 24.29
C GLU A 316 29.31 -11.91 22.82
N MET A 317 28.44 -11.02 22.34
CA MET A 317 27.90 -11.05 20.97
C MET A 317 28.82 -10.27 20.03
N ARG A 318 28.99 -10.78 18.81
CA ARG A 318 29.51 -9.98 17.69
C ARG A 318 28.43 -8.98 17.27
N PHE A 319 28.83 -7.81 16.81
CA PHE A 319 27.90 -6.80 16.32
C PHE A 319 28.31 -6.30 14.94
N GLY A 320 27.31 -5.87 14.16
CA GLY A 320 27.48 -5.33 12.81
C GLY A 320 27.05 -3.86 12.72
N ASP A 321 26.36 -3.54 11.63
CA ASP A 321 25.89 -2.19 11.32
C ASP A 321 24.98 -1.60 12.42
N ILE A 322 25.12 -0.28 12.62
CA ILE A 322 24.15 0.53 13.35
C ILE A 322 23.10 1.04 12.37
N ARG A 323 21.83 0.86 12.73
CA ARG A 323 20.68 1.37 12.00
C ARG A 323 20.02 2.49 12.80
N GLN A 324 19.75 3.61 12.14
CA GLN A 324 19.00 4.75 12.69
C GLN A 324 17.74 4.92 11.85
N THR A 325 16.62 4.47 12.39
CA THR A 325 15.31 4.59 11.76
C THR A 325 14.66 5.88 12.24
N PHE A 326 14.40 6.81 11.31
CA PHE A 326 13.81 8.11 11.61
C PHE A 326 12.29 7.97 11.73
N ILE A 327 11.79 8.04 12.96
CA ILE A 327 10.35 7.98 13.26
C ILE A 327 9.67 9.29 12.85
N GLU A 328 10.40 10.40 13.02
CA GLU A 328 10.00 11.72 12.53
C GLU A 328 11.05 12.24 11.54
N ARG A 329 10.63 13.11 10.63
CA ARG A 329 11.52 13.77 9.67
C ARG A 329 12.60 14.57 10.41
N PRO A 330 13.90 14.32 10.15
CA PRO A 330 14.95 15.10 10.76
C PRO A 330 14.97 16.51 10.17
N MET A 331 15.05 17.51 11.03
CA MET A 331 15.16 18.92 10.66
C MET A 331 16.34 19.57 11.39
N GLU A 332 17.01 20.51 10.71
CA GLU A 332 18.08 21.30 11.33
C GLU A 332 17.53 22.10 12.52
N GLY A 333 18.28 22.11 13.64
CA GLY A 333 17.89 22.82 14.85
C GLY A 333 16.75 22.18 15.66
N GLN A 334 16.18 21.06 15.20
CA GLN A 334 15.15 20.32 15.95
C GLN A 334 15.71 19.05 16.60
N VAL A 335 15.00 18.55 17.61
CA VAL A 335 15.29 17.23 18.17
C VAL A 335 14.94 16.15 17.15
N VAL A 336 15.74 15.09 17.12
CA VAL A 336 15.45 13.90 16.33
C VAL A 336 14.67 12.89 17.17
N ASN A 337 13.72 12.20 16.55
CA ASN A 337 13.01 11.06 17.13
C ASN A 337 13.32 9.82 16.28
N MET A 338 14.06 8.87 16.85
CA MET A 338 14.58 7.73 16.10
C MET A 338 14.64 6.45 16.92
N LYS A 339 14.52 5.33 16.20
CA LYS A 339 14.85 4.01 16.70
C LYS A 339 16.30 3.71 16.33
N LEU A 340 17.12 3.41 17.33
CA LEU A 340 18.50 2.98 17.18
C LEU A 340 18.55 1.46 17.30
N SER A 341 19.13 0.79 16.32
CA SER A 341 19.27 -0.67 16.32
C SER A 341 20.72 -1.06 16.06
N LEU A 342 21.23 -2.03 16.82
CA LEU A 342 22.52 -2.67 16.62
C LEU A 342 22.29 -4.14 16.30
N SER A 343 22.69 -4.57 15.10
CA SER A 343 22.60 -5.99 14.73
C SER A 343 23.64 -6.81 15.48
N VAL A 344 23.19 -7.92 16.08
CA VAL A 344 24.02 -8.80 16.91
C VAL A 344 23.96 -10.25 16.43
N TYR A 345 25.09 -10.94 16.60
CA TYR A 345 25.30 -12.32 16.15
C TYR A 345 26.05 -13.08 17.23
N LYS A 346 25.72 -14.37 17.39
CA LYS A 346 26.49 -15.29 18.25
C LYS A 346 27.79 -15.72 17.59
#